data_AF-A0AAE0M9K3-F1
#
_entry.id   AF-A0AAE0M9K3-F1
#
_cell.length_a   1.000
_cell.length_b   1.000
_cell.length_c   1.000
_cell.angle_alpha   90.00
_cell.angle_beta   90.00
_cell.angle_gamma   90.00
#
_symmetry.space_group_name_H-M   'P 1'
#
loop_
_entity.id
_entity.type
_entity.pdbx_description
1 polymer ?
#
loop_
_entity_poly.entity_id
_entity_poly.type
_entity_poly.pdbx_seq_one_letter_code
_entity_poly.pdbx_strand_id
1 'polypeptide(L)'
;MSDRVPQVPDHGTHHYQAPDAISVRTPAMSPQQTSIPDGSWVLVTGATGFVASHVIKQFLERGFKVRGTVRDLAKASWLVDDVFRSYAKTGQFELALVPDLSAPHAFDDAIKGISAIAHIATIIGWTADPHQVIPQVVAGTRSILEAAVNEPSVREFVYTGSIAAATMYMPGNDSRVDQDSWNDFAVQQAWAPRPMSPVALPLCTWQAKLRQKRRPGSLRRRESRILLLIPWCPVPLSASH
;
A
#
# COMPACT_ATOMS: atom_id res chain seq x y z
N MET A 1 26.10 69.39 -13.84
CA MET A 1 26.50 68.97 -12.48
C MET A 1 26.20 67.49 -12.39
N SER A 2 27.23 66.70 -12.09
CA SER A 2 27.23 65.24 -12.16
C SER A 2 26.49 64.65 -10.96
N ASP A 3 25.35 63.99 -11.21
CA ASP A 3 24.63 63.24 -10.19
C ASP A 3 25.38 61.94 -9.89
N ARG A 4 25.94 61.86 -8.68
CA ARG A 4 26.61 60.66 -8.16
C ARG A 4 25.56 59.63 -7.77
N VAL A 5 25.51 58.52 -8.51
CA VAL A 5 24.82 57.30 -8.10
C VAL A 5 25.49 56.73 -6.85
N PRO A 6 24.76 56.37 -5.78
CA PRO A 6 25.34 55.73 -4.60
C PRO A 6 25.85 54.33 -4.94
N GLN A 7 27.07 54.00 -4.50
CA GLN A 7 27.64 52.66 -4.62
C GLN A 7 26.90 51.68 -3.68
N VAL A 8 26.46 50.55 -4.23
CA VAL A 8 25.89 49.42 -3.47
C VAL A 8 27.06 48.69 -2.77
N PRO A 9 26.93 48.27 -1.50
CA PRO A 9 28.01 47.55 -0.82
C PRO A 9 28.22 46.18 -1.47
N ASP A 10 29.49 45.79 -1.62
CA ASP A 10 29.90 44.47 -2.12
C ASP A 10 29.42 43.37 -1.15
N HIS A 11 28.38 42.64 -1.54
CA HIS A 11 27.98 41.42 -0.87
C HIS A 11 28.90 40.31 -1.34
N GLY A 12 29.95 40.04 -0.54
CA GLY A 12 30.92 39.00 -0.81
C GLY A 12 30.27 37.69 -1.29
N THR A 13 30.79 37.16 -2.38
CA THR A 13 30.37 35.88 -2.95
C THR A 13 30.67 34.75 -1.97
N HIS A 14 29.66 34.36 -1.18
CA HIS A 14 29.68 33.09 -0.47
C HIS A 14 29.57 31.98 -1.52
N HIS A 15 30.72 31.44 -1.92
CA HIS A 15 30.80 30.20 -2.68
C HIS A 15 30.20 29.08 -1.82
N TYR A 16 28.96 28.69 -2.14
CA TYR A 16 28.34 27.50 -1.57
C TYR A 16 29.09 26.26 -2.09
N GLN A 17 29.94 25.67 -1.26
CA GLN A 17 30.50 24.34 -1.51
C GLN A 17 29.43 23.30 -1.17
N ALA A 18 28.98 22.57 -2.20
CA ALA A 18 28.13 21.40 -1.98
C ALA A 18 28.90 20.37 -1.13
N PRO A 19 28.30 19.81 -0.07
CA PRO A 19 28.94 18.72 0.66
C PRO A 19 29.10 17.51 -0.26
N ASP A 20 30.22 16.79 -0.10
CA ASP A 20 30.50 15.57 -0.85
C ASP A 20 29.32 14.59 -0.77
N ALA A 21 29.02 13.97 -1.91
CA ALA A 21 27.92 13.04 -2.03
C ALA A 21 27.97 11.98 -0.92
N ILE A 22 26.96 11.98 -0.04
CA ILE A 22 26.78 10.94 0.97
C ILE A 22 26.55 9.64 0.20
N SER A 23 27.58 8.80 0.15
CA SER A 23 27.48 7.42 -0.34
C SER A 23 26.52 6.69 0.58
N VAL A 24 25.26 6.57 0.15
CA VAL A 24 24.28 5.69 0.79
C VAL A 24 24.75 4.27 0.49
N ARG A 25 25.57 3.71 1.39
CA ARG A 25 25.85 2.28 1.40
C ARG A 25 24.55 1.59 1.77
N THR A 26 23.88 0.98 0.78
CA THR A 26 22.83 0.01 1.06
C THR A 26 23.45 -1.08 1.92
N PRO A 27 23.01 -1.28 3.19
CA PRO A 27 23.53 -2.37 3.99
C PRO A 27 23.18 -3.66 3.26
N ALA A 28 24.18 -4.52 3.02
CA ALA A 28 23.91 -5.88 2.62
C ALA A 28 23.08 -6.52 3.74
N MET A 29 21.79 -6.73 3.47
CA MET A 29 20.89 -7.34 4.42
C MET A 29 21.37 -8.77 4.68
N SER A 30 21.63 -9.11 5.94
CA SER A 30 21.95 -10.47 6.37
C SER A 30 20.90 -11.46 5.84
N PRO A 31 21.26 -12.72 5.48
CA PRO A 31 20.28 -13.72 5.08
C PRO A 31 19.32 -13.97 6.23
N GLN A 32 18.15 -13.33 6.20
CA GLN A 32 17.07 -13.63 7.12
C GLN A 32 16.48 -14.96 6.67
N GLN A 33 16.40 -15.93 7.58
CA GLN A 33 15.71 -17.19 7.33
C GLN A 33 14.26 -16.90 6.90
N THR A 34 13.90 -17.29 5.69
CA THR A 34 12.57 -17.11 5.12
C THR A 34 11.70 -18.32 5.45
N SER A 35 10.40 -18.11 5.70
CA SER A 35 9.46 -19.21 5.95
C SER A 35 8.98 -19.90 4.66
N ILE A 36 9.25 -19.29 3.51
CA ILE A 36 9.03 -19.85 2.17
C ILE A 36 10.38 -20.16 1.49
N PRO A 37 10.49 -21.25 0.71
CA PRO A 37 11.71 -21.58 -0.02
C PRO A 37 12.17 -20.48 -0.98
N ASP A 38 13.47 -20.39 -1.22
CA ASP A 38 14.02 -19.48 -2.23
C ASP A 38 13.45 -19.77 -3.62
N GLY A 39 13.27 -18.73 -4.44
CA GLY A 39 12.68 -18.87 -5.78
C GLY A 39 11.17 -19.19 -5.80
N SER A 40 10.51 -19.22 -4.64
CA SER A 40 9.06 -19.39 -4.55
C SER A 40 8.30 -18.21 -5.18
N TRP A 41 7.07 -18.47 -5.61
CA TRP A 41 6.18 -17.45 -6.13
C TRP A 41 5.47 -16.66 -5.03
N VAL A 42 5.49 -15.33 -5.17
CA VAL A 42 4.79 -14.38 -4.32
C VAL A 42 3.75 -13.64 -5.15
N LEU A 43 2.49 -13.64 -4.70
CA LEU A 43 1.43 -12.85 -5.31
C LEU A 43 1.41 -11.47 -4.66
N VAL A 44 1.57 -10.41 -5.45
CA VAL A 44 1.44 -9.03 -4.99
C VAL A 44 0.23 -8.39 -5.66
N THR A 45 -0.79 -8.02 -4.88
CA THR A 45 -2.00 -7.44 -5.47
C THR A 45 -1.83 -5.94 -5.76
N GLY A 46 -2.33 -5.48 -6.90
CA GLY A 46 -2.32 -4.06 -7.27
C GLY A 46 -0.93 -3.57 -7.70
N ALA A 47 -0.27 -4.32 -8.59
CA ALA A 47 1.12 -4.12 -8.99
C ALA A 47 1.46 -2.73 -9.55
N THR A 48 0.47 -2.01 -10.08
CA THR A 48 0.63 -0.63 -10.56
C THR A 48 0.68 0.41 -9.44
N GLY A 49 0.39 0.04 -8.19
CA GLY A 49 0.41 0.94 -7.04
C GLY A 49 1.83 1.26 -6.58
N PHE A 50 2.02 2.47 -6.04
CA PHE A 50 3.32 2.96 -5.56
C PHE A 50 3.96 2.03 -4.52
N VAL A 51 3.21 1.65 -3.48
CA VAL A 51 3.72 0.70 -2.47
C VAL A 51 4.01 -0.66 -3.10
N ALA A 52 3.11 -1.13 -3.97
CA ALA A 52 3.21 -2.46 -4.56
C ALA A 52 4.44 -2.60 -5.45
N SER A 53 4.77 -1.60 -6.27
CA SER A 53 5.95 -1.65 -7.14
C SER A 53 7.26 -1.74 -6.33
N HIS A 54 7.35 -1.03 -5.21
CA HIS A 54 8.50 -1.14 -4.30
C HIS A 54 8.57 -2.52 -3.62
N VAL A 55 7.43 -3.07 -3.19
CA VAL A 55 7.38 -4.43 -2.61
C VAL A 55 7.79 -5.48 -3.65
N ILE A 56 7.31 -5.37 -4.90
CA ILE A 56 7.68 -6.26 -6.01
C ILE A 56 9.19 -6.20 -6.23
N LYS A 57 9.77 -5.00 -6.32
CA LYS A 57 11.22 -4.80 -6.48
C LYS A 57 12.00 -5.52 -5.37
N GLN A 58 11.58 -5.39 -4.11
CA GLN A 58 12.26 -6.04 -2.98
C GLN A 58 12.18 -7.56 -3.03
N PHE A 59 11.05 -8.15 -3.46
CA PHE A 59 10.96 -9.60 -3.62
C PHE A 59 11.86 -10.11 -4.76
N LEU A 60 11.86 -9.41 -5.90
CA LEU A 60 12.68 -9.76 -7.06
C LEU A 60 14.18 -9.66 -6.74
N GLU A 61 14.62 -8.61 -6.05
CA GLU A 61 16.02 -8.42 -5.62
C GLU A 61 16.50 -9.51 -4.65
N ARG A 62 15.56 -10.17 -3.95
CA ARG A 62 15.83 -11.30 -3.05
C ARG A 62 15.73 -12.66 -3.73
N GLY A 63 15.52 -12.70 -5.04
CA GLY A 63 15.45 -13.94 -5.82
C GLY A 63 14.10 -14.67 -5.76
N PHE A 64 13.04 -14.03 -5.26
CA PHE A 64 11.68 -14.57 -5.37
C PHE A 64 11.11 -14.30 -6.76
N LYS A 65 10.14 -15.13 -7.15
CA LYS A 65 9.33 -14.88 -8.33
C LYS A 65 8.07 -14.14 -7.92
N VAL A 66 7.62 -13.19 -8.73
CA VAL A 66 6.51 -12.31 -8.39
C VAL A 66 5.45 -12.32 -9.47
N ARG A 67 4.22 -12.62 -9.06
CA ARG A 67 3.01 -12.43 -9.87
C ARG A 67 2.30 -11.18 -9.38
N GLY A 68 2.24 -10.16 -10.21
CA GLY A 68 1.58 -8.89 -9.91
C GLY A 68 0.15 -8.85 -10.44
N THR A 69 -0.86 -8.59 -9.59
CA THR A 69 -2.24 -8.44 -10.10
C THR A 69 -2.51 -7.03 -10.61
N VAL A 70 -3.21 -6.92 -11.73
CA VAL A 70 -3.59 -5.65 -12.36
C VAL A 70 -5.03 -5.69 -12.86
N ARG A 71 -5.68 -4.53 -12.93
CA ARG A 71 -7.06 -4.42 -13.43
C ARG A 71 -7.15 -4.49 -14.95
N ASP A 72 -6.06 -4.16 -15.63
CA ASP A 72 -5.98 -4.02 -17.08
C ASP A 72 -4.53 -4.33 -17.48
N LEU A 73 -4.32 -5.40 -18.25
CA LEU A 73 -3.00 -5.85 -18.67
C LEU A 73 -2.36 -4.86 -19.64
N ALA A 74 -3.12 -4.26 -20.55
CA ALA A 74 -2.60 -3.34 -21.55
C ALA A 74 -2.09 -2.05 -20.89
N LYS A 75 -2.85 -1.51 -19.93
CA LYS A 75 -2.44 -0.31 -19.17
C LYS A 75 -1.27 -0.56 -18.23
N ALA A 76 -0.99 -1.81 -17.90
CA ALA A 76 0.09 -2.21 -17.00
C ALA A 76 1.30 -2.81 -17.70
N SER A 77 1.32 -2.88 -19.05
CA SER A 77 2.37 -3.56 -19.80
C SER A 77 3.76 -2.96 -19.54
N TRP A 78 3.85 -1.65 -19.29
CA TRP A 78 5.08 -0.95 -18.90
C TRP A 78 5.80 -1.58 -17.69
N LEU A 79 5.09 -2.32 -16.82
CA LEU A 79 5.73 -3.06 -15.73
C LEU A 79 6.61 -4.21 -16.25
N VAL A 80 6.17 -4.93 -17.28
CA VAL A 80 6.92 -6.05 -17.90
C VAL A 80 7.84 -5.57 -19.02
N ASP A 81 7.45 -4.51 -19.72
CA ASP A 81 8.18 -4.01 -20.89
C ASP A 81 9.36 -3.12 -20.51
N ASP A 82 9.24 -2.37 -19.40
CA ASP A 82 10.23 -1.38 -18.97
C ASP A 82 10.75 -1.65 -17.55
N VAL A 83 9.90 -1.53 -16.53
CA VAL A 83 10.34 -1.42 -15.12
C VAL A 83 10.94 -2.70 -14.57
N PHE A 84 10.32 -3.85 -14.85
CA PHE A 84 10.79 -5.16 -14.43
C PHE A 84 11.21 -6.03 -15.62
N ARG A 85 11.59 -5.42 -16.74
CA ARG A 85 11.91 -6.11 -18.00
C ARG A 85 12.93 -7.23 -17.85
N SER A 86 14.00 -7.00 -17.09
CA SER A 86 15.04 -8.01 -16.84
C SER A 86 14.48 -9.25 -16.14
N TYR A 87 13.59 -9.05 -15.16
CA TYR A 87 12.92 -10.10 -14.40
C TYR A 87 11.82 -10.80 -15.21
N ALA A 88 11.09 -10.06 -16.05
CA ALA A 88 10.09 -10.62 -16.94
C ALA A 88 10.72 -11.56 -17.97
N LYS A 89 11.85 -11.17 -18.57
CA LYS A 89 12.61 -11.98 -19.53
C LYS A 89 13.12 -13.30 -18.95
N THR A 90 13.42 -13.34 -17.65
CA THR A 90 13.92 -14.54 -16.95
C THR A 90 12.78 -15.37 -16.34
N GLY A 91 11.52 -14.98 -16.54
CA GLY A 91 10.35 -15.65 -15.97
C GLY A 91 10.23 -15.48 -14.45
N GLN A 92 10.86 -14.46 -13.88
CA GLN A 92 10.78 -14.12 -12.46
C GLN A 92 9.65 -13.13 -12.16
N PHE A 93 9.15 -12.41 -13.15
CA PHE A 93 8.03 -11.48 -12.98
C PHE A 93 6.95 -11.70 -14.05
N GLU A 94 5.70 -11.75 -13.63
CA GLU A 94 4.55 -11.82 -14.54
C GLU A 94 3.34 -11.03 -14.01
N LEU A 95 2.42 -10.68 -14.91
CA LEU A 95 1.17 -10.01 -14.57
C LEU A 95 0.00 -10.98 -14.62
N ALA A 96 -0.91 -10.84 -13.66
CA ALA A 96 -2.19 -11.55 -13.63
C ALA A 96 -3.36 -10.56 -13.68
N LEU A 97 -4.38 -10.86 -14.48
CA LEU A 97 -5.56 -10.02 -14.62
C LEU A 97 -6.53 -10.28 -13.46
N VAL A 98 -6.84 -9.24 -12.69
CA VAL A 98 -7.90 -9.22 -11.67
C VAL A 98 -8.66 -7.90 -11.83
N PRO A 99 -9.72 -7.87 -12.67
CA PRO A 99 -10.42 -6.64 -13.02
C PRO A 99 -11.20 -6.03 -11.84
N ASP A 100 -11.82 -6.90 -11.04
CA ASP A 100 -12.61 -6.55 -9.87
C ASP A 100 -12.19 -7.44 -8.69
N LEU A 101 -11.69 -6.82 -7.63
CA LEU A 101 -11.26 -7.53 -6.42
C LEU A 101 -12.45 -8.14 -5.67
N SER A 102 -13.62 -7.50 -5.75
CA SER A 102 -14.84 -7.90 -5.03
C SER A 102 -15.66 -8.98 -5.74
N ALA A 103 -15.31 -9.32 -6.97
CA ALA A 103 -15.95 -10.39 -7.70
C ALA A 103 -15.70 -11.75 -7.00
N PRO A 104 -16.71 -12.66 -7.01
CA PRO A 104 -16.48 -14.05 -6.66
C PRO A 104 -15.38 -14.64 -7.53
N HIS A 105 -14.51 -15.48 -6.95
CA HIS A 105 -13.44 -16.17 -7.68
C HIS A 105 -12.42 -15.25 -8.38
N ALA A 106 -12.34 -13.98 -7.96
CA ALA A 106 -11.48 -12.98 -8.60
C ALA A 106 -9.99 -13.36 -8.68
N PHE A 107 -9.53 -14.21 -7.76
CA PHE A 107 -8.11 -14.58 -7.63
C PHE A 107 -7.81 -16.04 -7.97
N ASP A 108 -8.80 -16.82 -8.39
CA ASP A 108 -8.65 -18.28 -8.56
C ASP A 108 -7.55 -18.65 -9.54
N ASP A 109 -7.37 -17.87 -10.62
CA ASP A 109 -6.26 -18.07 -11.56
C ASP A 109 -4.95 -17.47 -11.05
N ALA A 110 -5.01 -16.30 -10.44
CA ALA A 110 -3.83 -15.58 -9.97
C ALA A 110 -3.12 -16.31 -8.81
N ILE A 111 -3.84 -17.12 -8.03
CA ILE A 111 -3.29 -17.74 -6.83
C ILE A 111 -2.61 -19.10 -7.05
N LYS A 112 -2.81 -19.73 -8.22
CA LYS A 112 -2.28 -21.07 -8.51
C LYS A 112 -0.76 -21.11 -8.37
N GLY A 113 -0.26 -21.99 -7.51
CA GLY A 113 1.17 -22.21 -7.27
C GLY A 113 1.89 -21.11 -6.48
N ILE A 114 1.14 -20.21 -5.82
CA ILE A 114 1.68 -19.13 -5.00
C ILE A 114 2.03 -19.62 -3.59
N SER A 115 3.24 -19.32 -3.12
CA SER A 115 3.67 -19.67 -1.76
C SER A 115 3.40 -18.59 -0.72
N ALA A 116 3.34 -17.32 -1.12
CA ALA A 116 3.03 -16.20 -0.23
C ALA A 116 2.23 -15.11 -0.93
N ILE A 117 1.41 -14.38 -0.17
CA ILE A 117 0.57 -13.30 -0.69
C ILE A 117 0.88 -12.01 0.07
N ALA A 118 1.18 -10.96 -0.68
CA ALA A 118 1.19 -9.59 -0.19
C ALA A 118 -0.03 -8.86 -0.76
N HIS A 119 -1.10 -8.79 0.02
CA HIS A 119 -2.32 -8.08 -0.37
C HIS A 119 -2.17 -6.59 -0.08
N ILE A 120 -1.95 -5.82 -1.14
CA ILE A 120 -1.73 -4.36 -1.10
C ILE A 120 -2.89 -3.61 -1.76
N ALA A 121 -3.51 -4.20 -2.79
CA ALA A 121 -4.67 -3.63 -3.46
C ALA A 121 -5.83 -3.41 -2.48
N THR A 122 -6.45 -2.24 -2.57
CA THR A 122 -7.69 -1.91 -1.87
C THR A 122 -8.62 -1.20 -2.85
N ILE A 123 -9.92 -1.45 -2.71
CA ILE A 123 -10.92 -0.68 -3.45
C ILE A 123 -10.96 0.71 -2.83
N ILE A 124 -10.80 1.74 -3.67
CA ILE A 124 -10.92 3.15 -3.27
C ILE A 124 -12.16 3.68 -3.98
N GLY A 125 -13.22 3.91 -3.21
CA GLY A 125 -14.44 4.54 -3.72
C GLY A 125 -14.27 6.05 -3.82
N TRP A 126 -14.95 6.67 -4.79
CA TRP A 126 -15.08 8.13 -4.93
C TRP A 126 -16.36 8.67 -4.25
N THR A 127 -17.12 7.78 -3.62
CA THR A 127 -18.37 8.09 -2.90
C THR A 127 -18.15 8.07 -1.41
N ALA A 128 -18.67 9.08 -0.70
CA ALA A 128 -18.67 9.13 0.76
C ALA A 128 -19.80 8.28 1.38
N ASP A 129 -20.49 7.47 0.59
CA ASP A 129 -21.53 6.58 1.10
C ASP A 129 -20.91 5.30 1.72
N PRO A 130 -20.99 5.12 3.05
CA PRO A 130 -20.49 3.92 3.73
C PRO A 130 -21.16 2.64 3.21
N HIS A 131 -22.43 2.70 2.79
CA HIS A 131 -23.18 1.56 2.29
C HIS A 131 -22.67 1.07 0.92
N GLN A 132 -21.94 1.91 0.18
CA GLN A 132 -21.34 1.53 -1.10
C GLN A 132 -19.88 1.10 -0.93
N VAL A 133 -19.09 1.83 -0.14
CA VAL A 133 -17.64 1.60 -0.03
C VAL A 133 -17.31 0.40 0.84
N ILE A 134 -17.92 0.29 2.03
CA ILE A 134 -17.53 -0.71 3.03
C ILE A 134 -17.80 -2.14 2.53
N PRO A 135 -18.99 -2.46 1.97
CA PRO A 135 -19.26 -3.82 1.51
C PRO A 135 -18.30 -4.26 0.41
N GLN A 136 -17.93 -3.36 -0.52
CA GLN A 136 -17.01 -3.68 -1.61
C GLN A 136 -15.61 -4.02 -1.09
N VAL A 137 -15.04 -3.20 -0.22
CA VAL A 137 -13.70 -3.45 0.36
C VAL A 137 -13.68 -4.73 1.20
N VAL A 138 -14.74 -4.97 1.98
CA VAL A 138 -14.90 -6.20 2.76
C VAL A 138 -15.00 -7.41 1.84
N ALA A 139 -15.79 -7.34 0.77
CA ALA A 139 -15.91 -8.40 -0.22
C ALA A 139 -14.58 -8.66 -0.94
N GLY A 140 -13.86 -7.61 -1.34
CA GLY A 140 -12.58 -7.74 -2.02
C GLY A 140 -11.50 -8.41 -1.16
N THR A 141 -11.48 -8.09 0.13
CA THR A 141 -10.60 -8.82 1.07
C THR A 141 -11.02 -10.27 1.19
N ARG A 142 -12.32 -10.50 1.40
CA ARG A 142 -12.83 -11.83 1.63
C ARG A 142 -12.50 -12.74 0.44
N SER A 143 -12.63 -12.23 -0.78
CA SER A 143 -12.28 -12.91 -2.02
C SER A 143 -10.83 -13.42 -2.02
N ILE A 144 -9.84 -12.58 -1.69
CA ILE A 144 -8.44 -13.03 -1.64
C ILE A 144 -8.15 -13.98 -0.47
N LEU A 145 -8.79 -13.79 0.68
CA LEU A 145 -8.62 -14.68 1.84
C LEU A 145 -9.21 -16.07 1.56
N GLU A 146 -10.39 -16.12 0.94
CA GLU A 146 -11.02 -17.38 0.53
C GLU A 146 -10.17 -18.10 -0.52
N ALA A 147 -9.65 -17.38 -1.53
CA ALA A 147 -8.70 -17.94 -2.47
C ALA A 147 -7.46 -18.51 -1.75
N ALA A 148 -6.87 -17.75 -0.82
CA ALA A 148 -5.68 -18.17 -0.06
C ALA A 148 -5.90 -19.41 0.80
N VAL A 149 -7.09 -19.56 1.37
CA VAL A 149 -7.46 -20.78 2.11
C VAL A 149 -7.65 -21.98 1.19
N ASN A 150 -8.13 -21.75 -0.03
CA ASN A 150 -8.39 -22.79 -1.02
C ASN A 150 -7.14 -23.23 -1.79
N GLU A 151 -6.05 -22.45 -1.78
CA GLU A 151 -4.79 -22.80 -2.41
C GLU A 151 -3.81 -23.41 -1.38
N PRO A 152 -3.56 -24.74 -1.40
CA PRO A 152 -2.78 -25.41 -0.36
C PRO A 152 -1.31 -24.94 -0.29
N SER A 153 -0.77 -24.44 -1.40
CA SER A 153 0.62 -23.99 -1.51
C SER A 153 0.90 -22.67 -0.77
N VAL A 154 -0.13 -21.87 -0.48
CA VAL A 154 0.01 -20.59 0.23
C VAL A 154 0.36 -20.83 1.70
N ARG A 155 1.56 -20.42 2.10
CA ARG A 155 2.06 -20.55 3.49
C ARG A 155 1.92 -19.26 4.28
N GLU A 156 2.15 -18.13 3.61
CA GLU A 156 2.23 -16.81 4.22
C GLU A 156 1.22 -15.85 3.61
N PHE A 157 0.59 -15.04 4.45
CA PHE A 157 -0.32 -13.99 4.02
C PHE A 157 0.00 -12.70 4.76
N VAL A 158 0.27 -11.64 3.99
CA VAL A 158 0.51 -10.30 4.48
C VAL A 158 -0.58 -9.38 3.97
N TYR A 159 -1.24 -8.69 4.90
CA TYR A 159 -2.20 -7.64 4.58
C TYR A 159 -1.61 -6.26 4.81
N THR A 160 -1.76 -5.37 3.81
CA THR A 160 -1.38 -3.96 3.94
C THR A 160 -2.51 -3.13 4.57
N GLY A 161 -2.41 -2.96 5.88
CA GLY A 161 -3.27 -2.05 6.65
C GLY A 161 -2.83 -0.59 6.55
N SER A 162 -3.46 0.26 7.34
CA SER A 162 -3.05 1.66 7.54
C SER A 162 -3.15 2.03 9.00
N ILE A 163 -2.32 2.99 9.45
CA ILE A 163 -2.43 3.57 10.79
C ILE A 163 -3.82 4.17 11.04
N ALA A 164 -4.51 4.58 9.97
CA ALA A 164 -5.90 5.05 10.03
C ALA A 164 -6.87 3.99 10.54
N ALA A 165 -6.50 2.70 10.47
CA ALA A 165 -7.24 1.59 11.08
C ALA A 165 -6.88 1.37 12.57
N ALA A 166 -6.06 2.22 13.18
CA ALA A 166 -5.76 2.13 14.60
C ALA A 166 -6.11 3.44 15.31
N THR A 167 -5.86 4.58 14.67
CA THR A 167 -6.15 5.91 15.23
C THR A 167 -6.47 6.93 14.14
N MET A 168 -6.99 8.08 14.54
CA MET A 168 -7.11 9.27 13.71
C MET A 168 -6.10 10.32 14.17
N TYR A 169 -5.43 10.95 13.21
CA TYR A 169 -4.55 12.07 13.52
C TYR A 169 -5.39 13.28 13.91
N MET A 170 -5.40 13.59 15.20
CA MET A 170 -6.08 14.74 15.79
C MET A 170 -5.04 15.53 16.60
N PRO A 171 -4.96 16.86 16.45
CA PRO A 171 -4.08 17.67 17.28
C PRO A 171 -4.32 17.40 18.77
N GLY A 172 -3.25 17.16 19.54
CA GLY A 172 -3.34 16.84 20.96
C GLY A 172 -3.70 15.38 21.30
N ASN A 173 -3.88 14.50 20.30
CA ASN A 173 -4.04 13.07 20.55
C ASN A 173 -2.67 12.42 20.82
N ASP A 174 -2.38 12.14 22.09
CA ASP A 174 -1.18 11.46 22.57
C ASP A 174 -1.39 9.95 22.82
N SER A 175 -2.52 9.41 22.34
CA SER A 175 -2.87 8.00 22.54
C SER A 175 -1.79 7.07 22.01
N ARG A 176 -1.37 6.13 22.86
CA ARG A 176 -0.49 5.03 22.46
C ARG A 176 -1.22 4.10 21.50
N VAL A 177 -0.59 3.83 20.36
CA VAL A 177 -1.09 2.89 19.36
C VAL A 177 -0.26 1.61 19.39
N ASP A 178 -0.94 0.47 19.46
CA ASP A 178 -0.38 -0.88 19.41
C ASP A 178 -1.17 -1.79 18.47
N GLN A 179 -0.85 -3.08 18.50
CA GLN A 179 -1.46 -4.10 17.64
C GLN A 179 -2.96 -4.34 17.91
N ASP A 180 -3.42 -4.03 19.13
CA ASP A 180 -4.80 -4.20 19.60
C ASP A 180 -5.60 -2.90 19.51
N SER A 181 -4.98 -1.82 19.05
CA SER A 181 -5.61 -0.51 18.87
C SER A 181 -6.51 -0.48 17.64
N TRP A 182 -7.68 0.14 17.80
CA TRP A 182 -8.72 0.24 16.78
C TRP A 182 -9.34 1.62 16.71
N ASN A 183 -9.61 2.09 15.50
CA ASN A 183 -10.21 3.39 15.28
C ASN A 183 -11.76 3.35 15.34
N ASP A 184 -12.31 3.10 16.54
CA ASP A 184 -13.78 3.09 16.76
C ASP A 184 -14.44 4.43 16.41
N PHE A 185 -13.71 5.53 16.53
CA PHE A 185 -14.17 6.85 16.11
C PHE A 185 -14.52 6.88 14.62
N ALA A 186 -13.63 6.39 13.76
CA ALA A 186 -13.91 6.29 12.33
C ALA A 186 -15.10 5.37 12.04
N VAL A 187 -15.31 4.33 12.88
CA VAL A 187 -16.47 3.46 12.72
C VAL A 187 -17.77 4.22 12.97
N GLN A 188 -17.84 4.97 14.06
CA GLN A 188 -19.02 5.73 14.44
C GLN A 188 -19.32 6.83 13.42
N GLN A 189 -18.29 7.60 13.02
CA GLN A 189 -18.44 8.71 12.09
C GLN A 189 -18.93 8.29 10.71
N ALA A 190 -18.48 7.13 10.23
CA ALA A 190 -18.91 6.63 8.94
C ALA A 190 -20.41 6.27 8.89
N TRP A 191 -21.03 5.90 10.02
CA TRP A 191 -22.47 5.57 10.09
C TRP A 191 -23.33 6.69 10.68
N ALA A 192 -22.76 7.86 10.98
CA ALA A 192 -23.49 8.97 11.58
C ALA A 192 -24.48 9.62 10.58
N PRO A 193 -25.61 10.19 11.03
CA PRO A 193 -26.55 10.90 10.17
C PRO A 193 -25.89 12.09 9.48
N ARG A 194 -26.20 12.31 8.20
CA ARG A 194 -25.72 13.46 7.41
C ARG A 194 -26.32 14.78 7.93
N PRO A 195 -25.66 15.95 7.70
CA PRO A 195 -24.53 16.19 6.80
C PRO A 195 -23.17 16.13 7.51
N MET A 196 -22.26 15.29 6.99
CA MET A 196 -20.87 15.23 7.43
C MET A 196 -19.97 16.07 6.52
N SER A 197 -18.94 16.68 7.12
CA SER A 197 -17.96 17.56 6.49
C SER A 197 -17.14 16.87 5.37
N PRO A 198 -16.37 17.62 4.54
CA PRO A 198 -15.64 17.11 3.37
C PRO A 198 -14.65 15.95 3.61
N VAL A 199 -14.46 15.53 4.88
CA VAL A 199 -13.53 14.49 5.34
C VAL A 199 -14.15 13.08 5.35
N ALA A 200 -15.39 12.93 4.88
CA ALA A 200 -16.15 11.67 4.92
C ALA A 200 -15.60 10.55 4.03
N LEU A 201 -14.98 10.90 2.89
CA LEU A 201 -14.48 9.93 1.91
C LEU A 201 -13.27 9.12 2.44
N PRO A 202 -12.22 9.75 3.01
CA PRO A 202 -11.15 9.02 3.67
C PRO A 202 -11.65 8.14 4.83
N LEU A 203 -12.56 8.65 5.67
CA LEU A 203 -13.13 7.94 6.82
C LEU A 203 -13.84 6.64 6.44
N CYS A 204 -14.62 6.62 5.36
CA CYS A 204 -15.30 5.41 4.90
C CYS A 204 -14.31 4.33 4.42
N THR A 205 -13.27 4.73 3.66
CA THR A 205 -12.22 3.80 3.24
C THR A 205 -11.40 3.28 4.42
N TRP A 206 -11.17 4.10 5.44
CA TRP A 206 -10.46 3.73 6.67
C TRP A 206 -11.27 2.77 7.54
N GLN A 207 -12.58 2.98 7.66
CA GLN A 207 -13.45 2.05 8.36
C GLN A 207 -13.53 0.68 7.67
N ALA A 208 -13.51 0.67 6.34
CA ALA A 208 -13.50 -0.57 5.60
C ALA A 208 -12.24 -1.41 5.92
N LYS A 209 -11.08 -0.77 6.09
CA LYS A 209 -9.85 -1.41 6.58
C LYS A 209 -9.95 -1.90 8.03
N LEU A 210 -10.73 -1.23 8.89
CA LEU A 210 -10.96 -1.65 10.29
C LEU A 210 -11.74 -2.96 10.39
N ARG A 211 -12.89 -3.05 9.69
CA ARG A 211 -13.74 -4.24 9.73
C ARG A 211 -13.06 -5.48 9.18
N GLN A 212 -12.07 -5.27 8.31
CA GLN A 212 -11.27 -6.33 7.73
C GLN A 212 -10.40 -7.07 8.76
N LYS A 213 -9.80 -6.32 9.70
CA LYS A 213 -8.90 -6.88 10.71
C LYS A 213 -9.69 -7.43 11.93
N ARG A 214 -10.94 -6.99 12.17
CA ARG A 214 -11.75 -7.27 13.39
C ARG A 214 -12.46 -8.63 13.46
N ARG A 215 -12.23 -9.62 12.59
CA ARG A 215 -12.88 -10.94 12.72
C ARG A 215 -11.99 -11.93 13.50
N PRO A 216 -12.37 -12.30 14.75
CA PRO A 216 -11.72 -13.40 15.44
C PRO A 216 -12.32 -14.71 14.92
N GLY A 217 -11.48 -15.61 14.38
CA GLY A 217 -11.75 -17.05 14.50
C GLY A 217 -12.13 -17.89 13.28
N SER A 218 -11.83 -17.54 12.02
CA SER A 218 -12.03 -18.49 10.91
C SER A 218 -10.83 -18.79 10.02
N LEU A 219 -9.69 -18.10 10.20
CA LEU A 219 -8.44 -18.51 9.55
C LEU A 219 -7.69 -19.45 10.49
N ARG A 220 -7.45 -20.69 10.05
CA ARG A 220 -6.48 -21.59 10.72
C ARG A 220 -5.22 -20.80 11.00
N ARG A 221 -4.64 -20.95 12.20
CA ARG A 221 -3.33 -20.38 12.59
C ARG A 221 -2.26 -20.70 11.54
N ARG A 222 -2.15 -19.88 10.51
CA ARG A 222 -0.96 -19.62 9.70
C ARG A 222 -0.68 -18.14 9.95
N GLU A 223 0.53 -17.84 10.41
CA GLU A 223 0.91 -16.52 10.93
C GLU A 223 0.60 -15.40 9.91
N SER A 224 -0.57 -14.79 10.04
CA SER A 224 -0.96 -13.67 9.17
C SER A 224 -0.30 -12.42 9.75
N ARG A 225 0.73 -11.90 9.08
CA ARG A 225 1.44 -10.69 9.52
C ARG A 225 0.80 -9.48 8.85
N ILE A 226 0.45 -8.45 9.63
CA ILE A 226 -0.17 -7.23 9.10
C ILE A 226 0.92 -6.16 9.00
N LEU A 227 1.14 -5.63 7.80
CA LEU A 227 2.01 -4.49 7.57
C LEU A 227 1.16 -3.22 7.58
N LEU A 228 1.40 -2.29 8.51
CA LEU A 228 0.71 -1.01 8.57
C LEU A 228 1.46 0.02 7.70
N LEU A 229 0.80 0.55 6.67
CA LEU A 229 1.36 1.61 5.82
C LEU A 229 0.45 2.84 5.79
N ILE A 230 1.05 4.03 5.91
CA ILE A 230 0.36 5.33 5.86
C ILE A 230 0.23 5.74 4.39
N PRO A 231 -0.97 5.81 3.78
CA PRO A 231 -1.11 6.56 2.53
C PRO A 231 -1.00 8.05 2.87
N TRP A 232 0.06 8.68 2.37
CA TRP A 232 0.22 10.13 2.41
C TRP A 232 -0.86 10.75 1.52
N CYS A 233 -1.78 11.52 2.10
CA CYS A 233 -2.77 12.30 1.36
C CYS A 233 -2.44 13.78 1.61
N PRO A 234 -1.90 14.51 0.62
CA PRO A 234 -1.71 15.95 0.76
C PRO A 234 -3.09 16.60 0.79
N VAL A 235 -3.48 17.14 1.94
CA VAL A 235 -4.64 18.04 2.01
C VAL A 235 -4.19 19.37 1.40
N PRO A 236 -4.85 19.90 0.36
CA PRO A 236 -4.53 21.23 -0.12
C PRO A 236 -4.88 22.23 0.99
N LEU A 237 -3.88 22.96 1.48
CA LEU A 237 -4.06 24.15 2.28
C LEU A 237 -4.81 25.16 1.41
N SER A 238 -6.12 25.31 1.59
CA SER A 238 -6.82 26.49 1.11
C SER A 238 -6.31 27.67 1.91
N ALA A 239 -5.40 28.45 1.32
CA ALA A 239 -5.05 29.76 1.82
C ALA A 239 -6.28 30.66 1.70
N SER A 240 -6.87 31.01 2.84
CA SER A 240 -7.83 32.11 2.95
C SER A 240 -7.05 33.41 3.11
N HIS A 241 -7.10 34.26 2.08
CA HIS A 241 -7.00 35.71 2.19
C HIS A 241 -8.19 36.32 1.45
#